data_AF-A0A1L8CUC6-F1
#
_entry.id   AF-A0A1L8CUC6-F1
#
_cell.length_a   1.000
_cell.length_b   1.000
_cell.length_c   1.000
_cell.angle_alpha   90.00
_cell.angle_beta   90.00
_cell.angle_gamma   90.00
#
_symmetry.space_group_name_H-M   'P 1'
#
loop_
_entity.id
_entity.type
_entity.pdbx_description
1 polymer ?
#
loop_
_entity_poly.entity_id
_entity_poly.type
_entity_poly.pdbx_seq_one_letter_code
_entity_poly.pdbx_strand_id
1 'polypeptide(L)'
;MGNSVSCRVFFASERDYLIKSEIFYRSLRDSKNFYYFDEKFAKPLEFFPNAHKISDLPIEISSDDGILISDLKDLTKISYLKSFYYYNLGRFCTVGPLAGIKVLIPRTEKEQEQEIGRFGAVGIEVPLLKINYILDESLKTLDFSEYDWIIFTSTHGVRGFFFNLQHFKIDPRKLSFIKFAVVGEKTALTLKEFGFTADFTSSKFTAKDLALELINSKLIKKKVLVAQGNLGRLELLEIFENNNILTQKLLVYENTPNTEIKPFLNGLLKAELIDVLFFTSPSTFNNFYEFLEDETLALKLPHFAIGPTTYEAFTMKNIKNKYFAAKHTLDGLWHTLKTYIQGE
;
A
#
# COMPACT_ATOMS: atom_id res chain seq x y z
N MET A 1 2.21 -38.00 10.52
CA MET A 1 2.25 -37.37 9.19
C MET A 1 3.15 -36.16 9.31
N GLY A 2 4.42 -36.28 8.90
CA GLY A 2 5.42 -35.23 9.16
C GLY A 2 5.21 -34.08 8.18
N ASN A 3 5.05 -32.87 8.72
CA ASN A 3 4.94 -31.62 7.97
C ASN A 3 5.91 -31.63 6.78
N SER A 4 5.37 -31.63 5.57
CA SER A 4 6.15 -31.37 4.37
C SER A 4 6.59 -29.93 4.47
N VAL A 5 7.86 -29.74 4.82
CA VAL A 5 8.48 -28.43 4.81
C VAL A 5 8.43 -27.94 3.37
N SER A 6 7.67 -26.88 3.12
CA SER A 6 7.66 -26.16 1.85
C SER A 6 8.46 -24.89 2.03
N CYS A 7 9.31 -24.52 1.07
CA CYS A 7 9.99 -23.23 1.05
C CYS A 7 9.99 -22.68 -0.38
N ARG A 8 10.32 -21.39 -0.55
CA ARG A 8 10.45 -20.78 -1.87
C ARG A 8 11.91 -20.82 -2.30
N VAL A 9 12.20 -21.41 -3.46
CA VAL A 9 13.54 -21.45 -4.03
C VAL A 9 13.57 -20.55 -5.26
N PHE A 10 14.46 -19.57 -5.25
CA PHE A 10 14.70 -18.62 -6.31
C PHE A 10 15.99 -18.98 -7.01
N PHE A 11 15.96 -19.02 -8.33
CA PHE A 11 17.15 -19.25 -9.15
C PHE A 11 17.45 -18.04 -10.01
N ALA A 12 18.67 -17.52 -9.89
CA ALA A 12 19.21 -16.50 -10.77
C ALA A 12 20.68 -16.82 -11.06
N SER A 13 21.00 -17.13 -12.31
CA SER A 13 22.37 -17.40 -12.74
C SER A 13 23.27 -16.16 -12.73
N GLU A 14 22.67 -14.96 -12.77
CA GLU A 14 23.37 -13.69 -12.79
C GLU A 14 22.69 -12.66 -11.87
N ARG A 15 23.51 -11.77 -11.30
CA ARG A 15 23.05 -10.71 -10.38
C ARG A 15 22.07 -9.79 -11.06
N ASP A 16 22.32 -9.45 -12.33
CA ASP A 16 21.48 -8.55 -13.09
C ASP A 16 20.07 -9.10 -13.29
N TYR A 17 19.91 -10.43 -13.45
CA TYR A 17 18.58 -11.03 -13.54
C TYR A 17 17.84 -11.00 -12.22
N LEU A 18 18.54 -11.25 -11.12
CA LEU A 18 17.98 -11.20 -9.77
C LEU A 18 17.43 -9.80 -9.46
N ILE A 19 18.26 -8.76 -9.61
CA ILE A 19 17.88 -7.37 -9.28
C ILE A 19 16.90 -6.78 -10.29
N LYS A 20 16.76 -7.34 -11.50
CA LYS A 20 15.70 -6.94 -12.42
C LYS A 20 14.37 -7.63 -12.14
N SER A 21 14.35 -8.65 -11.27
CA SER A 21 13.15 -9.42 -11.00
C SER A 21 12.30 -8.79 -9.91
N GLU A 22 11.04 -8.52 -10.22
CA GLU A 22 10.08 -8.09 -9.21
C GLU A 22 9.80 -9.18 -8.15
N ILE A 23 9.77 -10.44 -8.58
CA ILE A 23 9.57 -11.60 -7.71
C ILE A 23 10.66 -11.64 -6.65
N PHE A 24 11.91 -11.29 -7.00
CA PHE A 24 12.99 -11.17 -6.04
C PHE A 24 12.69 -10.15 -4.95
N TYR A 25 12.34 -8.91 -5.30
CA TYR A 25 12.06 -7.86 -4.31
C TYR A 25 10.90 -8.20 -3.39
N ARG A 26 9.80 -8.74 -3.93
CA ARG A 26 8.68 -9.19 -3.11
C ARG A 26 9.09 -10.30 -2.17
N SER A 27 9.87 -11.25 -2.67
CA SER A 27 10.32 -12.38 -1.86
C SER A 27 11.28 -11.93 -0.78
N LEU A 28 12.19 -11.00 -1.07
CA LEU A 28 13.08 -10.42 -0.07
C LEU A 28 12.30 -9.65 1.03
N ARG A 29 11.24 -8.93 0.66
CA ARG A 29 10.36 -8.20 1.60
C ARG A 29 9.50 -9.13 2.44
N ASP A 30 8.87 -10.10 1.79
CA ASP A 30 7.81 -10.93 2.36
C ASP A 30 8.36 -12.24 2.96
N SER A 31 9.68 -12.48 2.91
CA SER A 31 10.29 -13.65 3.54
C SER A 31 10.67 -13.34 4.98
N LYS A 32 10.36 -14.30 5.87
CA LYS A 32 10.82 -14.26 7.26
C LYS A 32 12.34 -14.29 7.32
N ASN A 33 12.96 -15.26 6.65
CA ASN A 33 14.40 -15.33 6.41
C ASN A 33 14.67 -15.61 4.92
N PHE A 34 15.74 -15.05 4.39
CA PHE A 34 16.14 -15.17 2.99
C PHE A 34 17.61 -15.64 2.91
N TYR A 35 17.82 -16.89 2.54
CA TYR A 35 19.14 -17.50 2.50
C TYR A 35 19.72 -17.45 1.10
N TYR A 36 21.01 -17.21 0.96
CA TYR A 36 21.67 -17.19 -0.36
C TYR A 36 22.98 -17.98 -0.37
N PHE A 37 23.24 -18.67 -1.48
CA PHE A 37 24.46 -19.48 -1.67
C PHE A 37 25.66 -18.67 -2.20
N ASP A 38 25.43 -17.62 -2.97
CA ASP A 38 26.46 -16.99 -3.80
C ASP A 38 26.97 -15.67 -3.21
N GLU A 39 28.30 -15.56 -3.04
CA GLU A 39 28.94 -14.31 -2.61
C GLU A 39 28.73 -13.15 -3.59
N LYS A 40 28.47 -13.43 -4.87
CA LYS A 40 28.11 -12.40 -5.86
C LYS A 40 26.86 -11.62 -5.48
N PHE A 41 25.96 -12.21 -4.68
CA PHE A 41 24.76 -11.56 -4.18
C PHE A 41 24.92 -11.05 -2.74
N ALA A 42 26.03 -11.38 -2.06
CA ALA A 42 26.23 -11.04 -0.65
C ALA A 42 26.19 -9.53 -0.42
N LYS A 43 26.92 -8.75 -1.23
CA LYS A 43 27.05 -7.30 -1.03
C LYS A 43 25.70 -6.56 -1.02
N PRO A 44 24.80 -6.71 -2.00
CA PRO A 44 23.49 -6.06 -1.90
C PRO A 44 22.62 -6.65 -0.78
N LEU A 45 22.75 -7.94 -0.46
CA LEU A 45 21.94 -8.61 0.55
C LEU A 45 22.37 -8.30 1.99
N GLU A 46 23.62 -7.88 2.23
CA GLU A 46 24.14 -7.58 3.58
C GLU A 46 23.40 -6.43 4.28
N PHE A 47 22.72 -5.58 3.53
CA PHE A 47 21.92 -4.47 4.06
C PHE A 47 20.53 -4.89 4.54
N PHE A 48 20.14 -6.15 4.34
CA PHE A 48 18.84 -6.67 4.73
C PHE A 48 18.97 -7.58 5.96
N PRO A 49 18.33 -7.26 7.09
CA PRO A 49 18.53 -8.00 8.33
C PRO A 49 17.96 -9.43 8.31
N ASN A 50 17.03 -9.70 7.40
CA ASN A 50 16.45 -11.02 7.16
C ASN A 50 17.22 -11.83 6.11
N ALA A 51 18.31 -11.30 5.54
CA ALA A 51 19.14 -12.01 4.57
C ALA A 51 20.34 -12.66 5.24
N HIS A 52 20.55 -13.95 4.98
CA HIS A 52 21.58 -14.75 5.64
C HIS A 52 22.38 -15.59 4.63
N LYS A 53 23.63 -15.89 4.96
CA LYS A 53 24.38 -16.87 4.17
C LYS A 53 23.75 -18.24 4.35
N ILE A 54 23.81 -19.08 3.34
CA ILE A 54 23.29 -20.44 3.43
C ILE A 54 23.93 -21.28 4.54
N SER A 55 25.15 -20.92 4.98
CA SER A 55 25.80 -21.53 6.14
C SER A 55 24.99 -21.42 7.43
N ASP A 56 24.09 -20.43 7.50
CA ASP A 56 23.29 -20.11 8.67
C ASP A 56 21.87 -20.71 8.56
N LEU A 57 21.65 -21.57 7.57
CA LEU A 57 20.36 -22.20 7.32
C LEU A 57 19.98 -23.15 8.47
N PRO A 58 18.83 -22.94 9.15
CA PRO A 58 18.40 -23.80 10.25
C PRO A 58 17.93 -25.17 9.76
N ILE A 59 17.89 -26.13 10.69
CA ILE A 59 17.37 -27.48 10.44
C ILE A 59 15.87 -27.44 10.08
N GLU A 60 15.11 -26.53 10.72
CA GLU A 60 13.70 -26.29 10.42
C GLU A 60 13.52 -25.00 9.61
N ILE A 61 12.94 -25.12 8.42
CA ILE A 61 12.61 -24.00 7.54
C ILE A 61 11.08 -23.93 7.33
N SER A 62 10.55 -22.72 7.10
CA SER A 62 9.13 -22.44 6.89
C SER A 62 8.80 -22.14 5.42
N SER A 63 7.51 -22.21 5.07
CA SER A 63 6.97 -21.70 3.80
C SER A 63 7.22 -20.21 3.59
N ASP A 64 7.41 -19.50 4.70
CA ASP A 64 7.67 -18.07 4.71
C ASP A 64 9.15 -17.75 4.45
N ASP A 65 10.04 -18.74 4.41
CA ASP A 65 11.45 -18.51 4.09
C ASP A 65 11.73 -18.63 2.59
N GLY A 66 12.78 -17.94 2.15
CA GLY A 66 13.28 -17.96 0.77
C GLY A 66 14.71 -18.48 0.70
N ILE A 67 15.04 -19.22 -0.35
CA ILE A 67 16.40 -19.66 -0.66
C ILE A 67 16.75 -19.20 -2.07
N LEU A 68 17.84 -18.45 -2.21
CA LEU A 68 18.40 -18.02 -3.48
C LEU A 68 19.60 -18.88 -3.86
N ILE A 69 19.50 -19.52 -5.02
CA ILE A 69 20.57 -20.29 -5.65
C ILE A 69 21.00 -19.64 -6.97
N SER A 70 22.28 -19.76 -7.31
CA SER A 70 22.81 -19.34 -8.63
C SER A 70 23.25 -20.50 -9.52
N ASP A 71 23.51 -21.68 -8.93
CA ASP A 71 23.75 -22.93 -9.66
C ASP A 71 22.63 -23.94 -9.33
N LEU A 72 22.05 -24.55 -10.36
CA LEU A 72 21.05 -25.60 -10.19
C LEU A 72 21.59 -26.79 -9.39
N LYS A 73 22.91 -27.02 -9.39
CA LYS A 73 23.54 -28.06 -8.57
C LYS A 73 23.31 -27.83 -7.07
N ASP A 74 23.10 -26.59 -6.63
CA ASP A 74 22.83 -26.27 -5.23
C ASP A 74 21.47 -26.80 -4.75
N LEU A 75 20.55 -27.15 -5.66
CA LEU A 75 19.31 -27.86 -5.30
C LEU A 75 19.60 -29.17 -4.57
N THR A 76 20.70 -29.84 -4.91
CA THR A 76 21.10 -31.09 -4.24
C THR A 76 21.45 -30.86 -2.77
N LYS A 77 21.97 -29.67 -2.43
CA LYS A 77 22.32 -29.29 -1.05
C LYS A 77 21.10 -29.03 -0.18
N ILE A 78 19.95 -28.76 -0.78
CA ILE A 78 18.66 -28.57 -0.11
C ILE A 78 17.64 -29.69 -0.42
N SER A 79 18.11 -30.80 -0.97
CA SER A 79 17.25 -31.92 -1.39
C SER A 79 16.52 -32.64 -0.24
N TYR A 80 16.94 -32.38 1.00
CA TYR A 80 16.24 -32.85 2.21
C TYR A 80 14.90 -32.13 2.46
N LEU A 81 14.67 -30.99 1.80
CA LEU A 81 13.39 -30.29 1.84
C LEU A 81 12.34 -31.07 1.04
N LYS A 82 11.32 -31.57 1.74
CA LYS A 82 10.31 -32.49 1.16
C LYS A 82 9.48 -31.88 0.03
N SER A 83 9.37 -30.56 -0.02
CA SER A 83 8.65 -29.82 -1.06
C SER A 83 9.22 -28.40 -1.17
N PHE A 84 9.24 -27.81 -2.36
CA PHE A 84 9.55 -26.39 -2.53
C PHE A 84 8.91 -25.83 -3.81
N TYR A 85 8.66 -24.53 -3.81
CA TYR A 85 8.22 -23.79 -4.98
C TYR A 85 9.44 -23.20 -5.68
N TYR A 86 9.68 -23.57 -6.93
CA TYR A 86 10.84 -23.12 -7.69
C TYR A 86 10.50 -21.96 -8.63
N TYR A 87 11.22 -20.85 -8.48
CA TYR A 87 11.07 -19.63 -9.28
C TYR A 87 12.34 -19.39 -10.09
N ASN A 88 12.25 -19.56 -11.41
CA ASN A 88 13.34 -19.19 -12.31
C ASN A 88 13.24 -17.69 -12.65
N LEU A 89 14.17 -16.90 -12.13
CA LEU A 89 14.19 -15.44 -12.30
C LEU A 89 14.82 -15.01 -13.63
N GLY A 90 15.58 -15.88 -14.29
CA GLY A 90 16.27 -15.61 -15.56
C GLY A 90 15.37 -15.43 -16.78
N ARG A 91 14.03 -15.54 -16.62
CA ARG A 91 13.05 -15.35 -17.72
C ARG A 91 12.28 -14.04 -17.66
N PHE A 92 12.41 -13.25 -16.60
CA PHE A 92 11.72 -11.97 -16.47
C PHE A 92 12.57 -10.82 -17.01
N CYS A 93 12.87 -10.84 -18.30
CA CYS A 93 13.39 -9.67 -18.99
C CYS A 93 12.21 -8.74 -19.28
N THR A 94 12.10 -7.64 -18.53
CA THR A 94 11.20 -6.55 -18.92
C THR A 94 11.66 -5.99 -20.26
N VAL A 95 10.78 -5.89 -21.24
CA VAL A 95 11.04 -5.27 -22.54
C VAL A 95 10.40 -3.89 -22.62
N GLY A 96 11.06 -2.94 -23.26
CA GLY A 96 10.56 -1.57 -23.44
C GLY A 96 11.59 -0.50 -23.11
N PRO A 97 11.24 0.78 -23.33
CA PRO A 97 12.18 1.89 -23.17
C PRO A 97 12.62 2.15 -21.72
N LEU A 98 11.91 1.59 -20.74
CA LEU A 98 12.28 1.64 -19.33
C LEU A 98 12.78 0.29 -18.80
N ALA A 99 13.11 -0.65 -19.69
CA ALA A 99 13.66 -1.94 -19.32
C ALA A 99 14.87 -1.77 -18.39
N GLY A 100 14.85 -2.46 -17.26
CA GLY A 100 15.95 -2.39 -16.30
C GLY A 100 15.85 -1.24 -15.30
N ILE A 101 14.93 -0.28 -15.44
CA ILE A 101 14.70 0.80 -14.45
C ILE A 101 13.86 0.32 -13.26
N LYS A 102 14.26 0.69 -12.04
CA LYS A 102 13.66 0.34 -10.74
C LYS A 102 13.05 1.58 -10.11
N VAL A 103 11.73 1.57 -9.94
CA VAL A 103 10.98 2.71 -9.41
C VAL A 103 10.42 2.36 -8.05
N LEU A 104 10.88 3.02 -6.99
CA LEU A 104 10.28 2.88 -5.67
C LEU A 104 9.02 3.74 -5.58
N ILE A 105 7.93 3.13 -5.14
CA ILE A 105 6.61 3.77 -5.00
C ILE A 105 6.14 3.58 -3.55
N PRO A 106 6.20 4.62 -2.69
CA PRO A 106 5.65 4.54 -1.35
C PRO A 106 4.12 4.49 -1.41
N ARG A 107 3.51 3.62 -0.61
CA ARG A 107 2.06 3.39 -0.61
C ARG A 107 1.49 3.37 0.80
N THR A 108 0.19 3.55 0.91
CA THR A 108 -0.62 3.05 2.04
C THR A 108 -0.96 1.59 1.75
N GLU A 109 -1.03 0.74 2.77
CA GLU A 109 -1.24 -0.71 2.63
C GLU A 109 -2.41 -1.10 1.69
N LYS A 110 -2.19 -2.22 0.99
CA LYS A 110 -2.84 -2.75 -0.24
C LYS A 110 -4.35 -2.50 -0.44
N GLU A 111 -4.68 -2.23 -1.70
CA GLU A 111 -5.67 -3.02 -2.44
C GLU A 111 -4.98 -3.74 -3.61
N GLN A 112 -5.53 -4.89 -4.01
CA GLN A 112 -4.95 -5.85 -4.94
C GLN A 112 -4.69 -5.28 -6.34
N GLU A 113 -3.67 -5.87 -6.95
CA GLU A 113 -3.20 -5.70 -8.33
C GLU A 113 -2.39 -4.45 -8.64
N GLN A 114 -1.23 -4.74 -9.21
CA GLN A 114 -0.11 -3.86 -9.34
C GLN A 114 -0.05 -3.37 -10.79
N GLU A 115 0.20 -2.09 -10.98
CA GLU A 115 0.83 -1.61 -12.20
C GLU A 115 2.30 -2.00 -12.19
N ILE A 116 2.58 -3.27 -12.47
CA ILE A 116 3.93 -3.78 -12.70
C ILE A 116 4.24 -3.51 -14.17
N GLY A 117 5.43 -3.03 -14.49
CA GLY A 117 5.95 -3.25 -15.83
C GLY A 117 5.54 -2.24 -16.88
N ARG A 118 5.11 -1.01 -16.54
CA ARG A 118 4.77 -0.04 -17.58
C ARG A 118 6.04 0.40 -18.32
N PHE A 119 6.02 0.26 -19.64
CA PHE A 119 7.18 0.48 -20.52
C PHE A 119 8.43 -0.35 -20.18
N GLY A 120 8.30 -1.41 -19.39
CA GLY A 120 9.42 -2.26 -18.98
C GLY A 120 10.10 -1.87 -17.65
N ALA A 121 9.62 -0.84 -16.93
CA ALA A 121 10.14 -0.54 -15.59
C ALA A 121 9.63 -1.53 -14.54
N VAL A 122 10.37 -1.73 -13.45
CA VAL A 122 9.91 -2.51 -12.28
C VAL A 122 9.51 -1.55 -11.17
N GLY A 123 8.22 -1.55 -10.81
CA GLY A 123 7.70 -0.81 -9.67
C GLY A 123 7.88 -1.60 -8.37
N ILE A 124 8.58 -1.02 -7.39
CA ILE A 124 8.82 -1.58 -6.07
C ILE A 124 7.95 -0.82 -5.07
N GLU A 125 6.83 -1.41 -4.70
CA GLU A 125 5.89 -0.78 -3.77
C GLU A 125 6.30 -1.01 -2.31
N VAL A 126 6.41 0.09 -1.56
CA VAL A 126 6.80 0.08 -0.14
C VAL A 126 5.65 0.65 0.70
N PRO A 127 4.90 -0.18 1.45
CA PRO A 127 3.77 0.29 2.24
C PRO A 127 4.27 1.04 3.49
N LEU A 128 4.24 2.38 3.47
CA LEU A 128 4.69 3.22 4.59
C LEU A 128 3.61 3.46 5.65
N LEU A 129 2.36 3.16 5.33
CA LEU A 129 1.23 3.29 6.24
C LEU A 129 0.48 1.96 6.31
N LYS A 130 0.12 1.54 7.52
CA LYS A 130 -0.82 0.43 7.77
C LYS A 130 -2.21 0.96 8.05
N ILE A 131 -3.22 0.19 7.66
CA ILE A 131 -4.61 0.44 8.06
C ILE A 131 -4.97 -0.57 9.14
N ASN A 132 -5.20 -0.07 10.35
CA ASN A 132 -5.69 -0.90 11.45
C ASN A 132 -7.17 -0.64 11.64
N TYR A 133 -8.00 -1.67 11.52
CA TYR A 133 -9.40 -1.58 11.95
C TYR A 133 -9.46 -1.59 13.46
N ILE A 134 -10.10 -0.58 14.04
CA ILE A 134 -10.20 -0.43 15.48
C ILE A 134 -11.63 -0.73 15.95
N LEU A 135 -11.74 -1.19 17.19
CA LEU A 135 -13.01 -1.46 17.82
C LEU A 135 -13.52 -0.22 18.55
N ASP A 136 -14.70 0.27 18.19
CA ASP A 136 -15.37 1.37 18.86
C ASP A 136 -16.52 0.81 19.71
N GLU A 137 -16.25 0.69 21.01
CA GLU A 137 -17.17 0.16 22.02
C GLU A 137 -18.51 0.90 22.07
N SER A 138 -18.58 2.17 21.62
CA SER A 138 -19.82 2.94 21.56
C SER A 138 -20.88 2.30 20.67
N LEU A 139 -20.47 1.45 19.71
CA LEU A 139 -21.36 0.73 18.80
C LEU A 139 -22.25 -0.28 19.53
N LYS A 140 -21.82 -0.81 20.69
CA LYS A 140 -22.59 -1.79 21.48
C LYS A 140 -23.90 -1.21 22.03
N THR A 141 -23.87 0.05 22.42
CA THR A 141 -25.00 0.77 23.04
C THR A 141 -25.68 1.72 22.07
N LEU A 142 -25.23 1.75 20.80
CA LEU A 142 -25.75 2.66 19.80
C LEU A 142 -27.18 2.28 19.41
N ASP A 143 -28.12 3.20 19.57
CA ASP A 143 -29.45 3.07 19.00
C ASP A 143 -29.45 3.59 17.55
N PHE A 144 -29.35 2.66 16.61
CA PHE A 144 -29.39 2.93 15.17
C PHE A 144 -30.67 3.67 14.73
N SER A 145 -31.79 3.57 15.46
CA SER A 145 -33.05 4.24 15.10
C SER A 145 -33.02 5.77 15.25
N GLU A 146 -32.02 6.31 15.94
CA GLU A 146 -31.80 7.76 16.06
C GLU A 146 -31.19 8.38 14.80
N TYR A 147 -30.59 7.57 13.93
CA TYR A 147 -29.83 8.04 12.77
C TYR A 147 -30.66 7.92 11.49
N ASP A 148 -30.63 8.97 10.68
CA ASP A 148 -31.21 8.92 9.34
C ASP A 148 -30.20 8.34 8.33
N TRP A 149 -28.92 8.59 8.56
CA TRP A 149 -27.84 8.27 7.63
C TRP A 149 -26.61 7.71 8.33
N ILE A 150 -25.99 6.71 7.68
CA ILE A 150 -24.59 6.34 7.89
C ILE A 150 -23.80 6.84 6.68
N ILE A 151 -22.72 7.57 6.95
CA ILE A 151 -21.87 8.16 5.92
C ILE A 151 -20.49 7.51 5.91
N PHE A 152 -20.05 7.13 4.71
CA PHE A 152 -18.72 6.59 4.46
C PHE A 152 -17.92 7.46 3.48
N THR A 153 -16.76 7.91 3.92
CA THR A 153 -15.84 8.72 3.09
C THR A 153 -14.73 7.89 2.43
N SER A 154 -14.62 6.60 2.75
CA SER A 154 -13.62 5.69 2.19
C SER A 154 -14.08 4.23 2.24
N THR A 155 -13.47 3.37 1.41
CA THR A 155 -13.66 1.91 1.46
C THR A 155 -13.28 1.32 2.82
N HIS A 156 -12.23 1.85 3.46
CA HIS A 156 -11.85 1.44 4.81
C HIS A 156 -12.87 1.85 5.87
N GLY A 157 -13.58 2.97 5.70
CA GLY A 157 -14.70 3.34 6.58
C GLY A 157 -15.81 2.29 6.55
N VAL A 158 -16.18 1.80 5.36
CA VAL A 158 -17.14 0.71 5.19
C VAL A 158 -16.64 -0.57 5.88
N ARG A 159 -15.45 -1.04 5.50
CA ARG A 159 -14.89 -2.30 6.04
C ARG A 159 -14.73 -2.25 7.56
N GLY A 160 -14.25 -1.14 8.11
CA GLY A 160 -14.09 -0.95 9.56
C GLY A 160 -15.43 -0.97 10.29
N PHE A 161 -16.46 -0.34 9.74
CA PHE A 161 -17.79 -0.36 10.33
C PHE A 161 -18.37 -1.78 10.39
N PHE A 162 -18.32 -2.54 9.29
CA PHE A 162 -18.81 -3.91 9.27
C PHE A 162 -17.94 -4.88 10.09
N PHE A 163 -16.63 -4.64 10.16
CA PHE A 163 -15.73 -5.33 11.08
C PHE A 163 -16.21 -5.18 12.54
N ASN A 164 -16.58 -3.96 12.95
CA ASN A 164 -17.13 -3.70 14.28
C ASN A 164 -18.48 -4.41 14.51
N LEU A 165 -19.41 -4.33 13.55
CA LEU A 165 -20.70 -5.01 13.67
C LEU A 165 -20.52 -6.53 13.85
N GLN A 166 -19.64 -7.13 13.06
CA GLN A 166 -19.32 -8.55 13.17
C GLN A 166 -18.70 -8.88 14.52
N HIS A 167 -17.70 -8.10 14.96
CA HIS A 167 -17.02 -8.32 16.23
C HIS A 167 -17.99 -8.25 17.42
N PHE A 168 -18.85 -7.23 17.45
CA PHE A 168 -19.85 -7.04 18.51
C PHE A 168 -21.14 -7.85 18.30
N LYS A 169 -21.21 -8.69 17.27
CA LYS A 169 -22.38 -9.51 16.91
C LYS A 169 -23.67 -8.69 16.78
N ILE A 170 -23.56 -7.47 16.25
CA ILE A 170 -24.69 -6.59 16.01
C ILE A 170 -25.40 -7.05 14.74
N ASP A 171 -26.69 -7.34 14.87
CA ASP A 171 -27.53 -7.77 13.77
C ASP A 171 -27.65 -6.66 12.69
N PRO A 172 -27.18 -6.90 11.45
CA PRO A 172 -27.26 -5.92 10.37
C PRO A 172 -28.69 -5.51 10.02
N ARG A 173 -29.71 -6.30 10.39
CA ARG A 173 -31.13 -5.92 10.22
C ARG A 173 -31.49 -4.65 11.00
N LYS A 174 -30.73 -4.30 12.05
CA LYS A 174 -30.90 -3.02 12.76
C LYS A 174 -30.64 -1.80 11.88
N LEU A 175 -29.98 -1.98 10.74
CA LEU A 175 -29.68 -0.92 9.78
C LEU A 175 -30.79 -0.73 8.73
N SER A 176 -31.86 -1.54 8.74
CA SER A 176 -32.86 -1.58 7.65
C SER A 176 -33.62 -0.26 7.43
N PHE A 177 -33.64 0.63 8.42
CA PHE A 177 -34.33 1.92 8.35
C PHE A 177 -33.37 3.09 8.14
N ILE A 178 -32.05 2.83 8.10
CA ILE A 178 -31.02 3.85 7.93
C ILE A 178 -30.61 3.90 6.46
N LYS A 179 -30.37 5.11 5.96
CA LYS A 179 -29.84 5.33 4.61
C LYS A 179 -28.33 5.37 4.60
N PHE A 180 -27.73 5.09 3.46
CA PHE A 180 -26.29 5.12 3.27
C PHE A 180 -25.86 6.19 2.28
N ALA A 181 -24.92 7.05 2.69
CA ALA A 181 -24.29 7.98 1.79
C ALA A 181 -22.79 7.70 1.67
N VAL A 182 -22.26 7.75 0.44
CA VAL A 182 -20.87 7.46 0.17
C VAL A 182 -20.22 8.52 -0.70
N VAL A 183 -18.92 8.76 -0.50
CA VAL A 183 -18.18 9.76 -1.27
C VAL A 183 -18.04 9.37 -2.74
N GLY A 184 -17.93 8.09 -3.09
CA GLY A 184 -17.71 7.70 -4.49
C GLY A 184 -18.03 6.24 -4.82
N GLU A 185 -18.00 5.94 -6.12
CA GLU A 185 -18.41 4.65 -6.68
C GLU A 185 -17.66 3.47 -6.07
N LYS A 186 -16.35 3.60 -5.86
CA LYS A 186 -15.56 2.54 -5.22
C LYS A 186 -16.04 2.23 -3.80
N THR A 187 -16.38 3.25 -3.02
CA THR A 187 -16.96 3.09 -1.68
C THR A 187 -18.36 2.48 -1.76
N ALA A 188 -19.16 2.84 -2.77
CA ALA A 188 -20.48 2.24 -3.02
C ALA A 188 -20.37 0.75 -3.35
N LEU A 189 -19.39 0.36 -4.19
CA LEU A 189 -19.11 -1.04 -4.52
C LEU A 189 -18.69 -1.82 -3.28
N THR A 190 -17.80 -1.28 -2.44
CA THR A 190 -17.43 -1.93 -1.17
C THR A 190 -18.63 -2.08 -0.24
N LEU A 191 -19.53 -1.09 -0.17
CA LEU A 191 -20.77 -1.22 0.62
C LEU A 191 -21.66 -2.36 0.11
N LYS A 192 -21.72 -2.54 -1.21
CA LYS A 192 -22.47 -3.62 -1.88
C LYS A 192 -21.91 -5.01 -1.56
N GLU A 193 -20.61 -5.15 -1.34
CA GLU A 193 -20.00 -6.41 -0.89
C GLU A 193 -20.58 -6.89 0.45
N PHE A 194 -21.05 -5.97 1.30
CA PHE A 194 -21.72 -6.27 2.57
C PHE A 194 -23.25 -6.37 2.46
N GLY A 195 -23.80 -6.33 1.24
CA GLY A 195 -25.23 -6.49 0.98
C GLY A 195 -26.07 -5.21 1.07
N PHE A 196 -25.43 -4.03 1.16
CA PHE A 196 -26.13 -2.74 1.24
C PHE A 196 -25.89 -1.90 -0.02
N THR A 197 -26.88 -1.12 -0.43
CA THR A 197 -26.75 -0.18 -1.56
C THR A 197 -26.74 1.23 -1.01
N ALA A 198 -25.86 2.09 -1.54
CA ALA A 198 -25.84 3.49 -1.17
C ALA A 198 -27.09 4.20 -1.72
N ASP A 199 -27.87 4.84 -0.85
CA ASP A 199 -28.99 5.71 -1.22
C ASP A 199 -28.50 7.02 -1.85
N PHE A 200 -27.27 7.43 -1.52
CA PHE A 200 -26.64 8.62 -2.08
C PHE A 200 -25.16 8.40 -2.36
N THR A 201 -24.70 8.80 -3.55
CA THR A 201 -23.27 8.81 -3.92
C THR A 201 -22.93 10.21 -4.44
N SER A 202 -21.87 10.83 -3.92
CA SER A 202 -21.53 12.20 -4.32
C SER A 202 -21.08 12.30 -5.77
N SER A 203 -21.47 13.39 -6.44
CA SER A 203 -21.13 13.62 -7.85
C SER A 203 -19.67 14.05 -8.08
N LYS A 204 -19.00 14.56 -7.04
CA LYS A 204 -17.65 15.17 -7.13
C LYS A 204 -16.59 14.46 -6.30
N PHE A 205 -16.92 13.32 -5.69
CA PHE A 205 -15.96 12.48 -4.98
C PHE A 205 -15.20 13.16 -3.82
N THR A 206 -15.78 14.19 -3.21
CA THR A 206 -15.22 14.83 -2.01
C THR A 206 -16.18 14.75 -0.83
N ALA A 207 -15.64 14.73 0.39
CA ALA A 207 -16.45 14.76 1.61
C ALA A 207 -17.24 16.07 1.75
N LYS A 208 -16.69 17.18 1.26
CA LYS A 208 -17.36 18.49 1.21
C LYS A 208 -18.59 18.45 0.31
N ASP A 209 -18.42 17.98 -0.93
CA ASP A 209 -19.52 17.93 -1.90
C ASP A 209 -20.60 16.96 -1.44
N LEU A 210 -20.22 15.81 -0.86
CA LEU A 210 -21.16 14.89 -0.24
C LEU A 210 -22.04 15.58 0.82
N ALA A 211 -21.45 16.36 1.72
CA ALA A 211 -22.19 17.07 2.76
C ALA A 211 -23.15 18.12 2.16
N LEU A 212 -22.66 18.94 1.22
CA LEU A 212 -23.47 19.97 0.57
C LEU A 212 -24.63 19.39 -0.25
N GLU A 213 -24.38 18.32 -1.00
CA GLU A 213 -25.42 17.66 -1.80
C GLU A 213 -26.48 17.01 -0.91
N LEU A 214 -26.08 16.36 0.19
CA LEU A 214 -27.01 15.80 1.17
C LEU A 214 -27.85 16.87 1.86
N ILE A 215 -27.27 18.01 2.23
CA ILE A 215 -28.02 19.14 2.80
C ILE A 215 -29.05 19.65 1.78
N ASN A 216 -28.63 19.87 0.53
CA ASN A 216 -29.49 20.36 -0.53
C ASN A 216 -30.64 19.40 -0.86
N SER A 217 -30.43 18.10 -0.67
CA SER A 217 -31.49 17.10 -0.83
C SER A 217 -32.62 17.22 0.20
N LYS A 218 -32.38 17.92 1.34
CA LYS A 218 -33.28 18.02 2.50
C LYS A 218 -33.72 16.65 3.05
N LEU A 219 -32.91 15.62 2.85
CA LEU A 219 -33.21 14.24 3.27
C LEU A 219 -32.74 13.92 4.69
N ILE A 220 -32.06 14.85 5.36
CA ILE A 220 -31.59 14.69 6.74
C ILE A 220 -32.55 15.43 7.68
N LYS A 221 -33.07 14.74 8.68
CA LYS A 221 -34.10 15.25 9.61
C LYS A 221 -33.68 15.20 11.08
N LYS A 222 -32.74 14.32 11.43
CA LYS A 222 -32.30 13.99 12.78
C LYS A 222 -30.77 14.03 12.86
N LYS A 223 -30.14 12.85 12.86
CA LYS A 223 -28.74 12.63 13.22
C LYS A 223 -28.05 11.78 12.15
N VAL A 224 -26.76 12.02 11.98
CA VAL A 224 -25.91 11.34 11.00
C VAL A 224 -24.75 10.67 11.72
N LEU A 225 -24.51 9.40 11.41
CA LEU A 225 -23.33 8.66 11.88
C LEU A 225 -22.27 8.71 10.78
N VAL A 226 -21.06 9.18 11.11
CA VAL A 226 -19.94 9.28 10.17
C VAL A 226 -18.88 8.27 10.56
N ALA A 227 -18.79 7.17 9.82
CA ALA A 227 -17.79 6.12 10.03
C ALA A 227 -16.53 6.45 9.21
N GLN A 228 -15.47 6.81 9.90
CA GLN A 228 -14.24 7.32 9.27
C GLN A 228 -12.98 6.95 10.06
N GLY A 229 -11.82 7.26 9.48
CA GLY A 229 -10.53 7.05 10.11
C GLY A 229 -10.06 8.23 10.96
N ASN A 230 -8.93 8.04 11.65
CA ASN A 230 -8.31 9.08 12.49
C ASN A 230 -7.97 10.37 11.73
N LEU A 231 -7.57 10.24 10.46
CA LEU A 231 -7.23 11.35 9.56
C LEU A 231 -8.44 11.93 8.81
N GLY A 232 -9.66 11.50 9.11
CA GLY A 232 -10.87 12.02 8.47
C GLY A 232 -11.02 13.54 8.66
N ARG A 233 -11.20 14.27 7.56
CA ARG A 233 -11.26 15.74 7.57
C ARG A 233 -12.48 16.25 8.35
N LEU A 234 -12.26 17.28 9.17
CA LEU A 234 -13.31 17.93 9.96
C LEU A 234 -14.34 18.68 9.09
N GLU A 235 -13.98 19.05 7.86
CA GLU A 235 -14.81 19.88 6.98
C GLU A 235 -16.23 19.31 6.76
N LEU A 236 -16.40 17.98 6.62
CA LEU A 236 -17.74 17.38 6.50
C LEU A 236 -18.56 17.53 7.78
N LEU A 237 -17.93 17.38 8.95
CA LEU A 237 -18.59 17.53 10.26
C LEU A 237 -18.98 18.99 10.49
N GLU A 238 -18.05 19.92 10.22
CA GLU A 238 -18.28 21.36 10.34
C GLU A 238 -19.42 21.84 9.42
N ILE A 239 -19.50 21.34 8.18
CA ILE A 239 -20.59 21.67 7.26
C ILE A 239 -21.95 21.21 7.82
N PHE A 240 -22.03 19.99 8.36
CA PHE A 240 -23.27 19.51 8.98
C PHE A 240 -23.65 20.29 10.23
N GLU A 241 -22.69 20.56 11.11
CA GLU A 241 -22.90 21.36 12.33
C GLU A 241 -23.42 22.77 11.99
N ASN A 242 -22.80 23.44 11.02
CA ASN A 242 -23.23 24.77 10.55
C ASN A 242 -24.63 24.78 9.91
N ASN A 243 -25.17 23.61 9.56
CA ASN A 243 -26.52 23.44 9.02
C ASN A 243 -27.47 22.77 10.03
N ASN A 244 -27.14 22.80 11.33
CA ASN A 244 -27.94 22.24 12.42
C ASN A 244 -28.23 20.73 12.29
N ILE A 245 -27.34 19.99 11.65
CA ILE A 245 -27.42 18.53 11.55
C ILE A 245 -26.54 17.92 12.63
N LEU A 246 -27.13 17.11 13.51
CA LEU A 246 -26.38 16.42 14.55
C LEU A 246 -25.51 15.35 13.93
N THR A 247 -24.21 15.38 14.22
CA THR A 247 -23.28 14.35 13.77
C THR A 247 -22.70 13.56 14.94
N GLN A 248 -22.49 12.27 14.73
CA GLN A 248 -21.67 11.46 15.60
C GLN A 248 -20.57 10.81 14.78
N LYS A 249 -19.32 11.03 15.20
CA LYS A 249 -18.17 10.37 14.62
C LYS A 249 -18.03 8.97 15.21
N LEU A 250 -17.87 7.98 14.36
CA LEU A 250 -17.48 6.63 14.73
C LEU A 250 -16.08 6.37 14.14
N LEU A 251 -15.10 6.15 15.01
CA LEU A 251 -13.73 5.92 14.59
C LEU A 251 -13.54 4.42 14.33
N VAL A 252 -13.48 4.01 13.07
CA VAL A 252 -13.52 2.58 12.69
C VAL A 252 -12.21 2.05 12.13
N TYR A 253 -11.26 2.94 11.85
CA TYR A 253 -9.89 2.57 11.48
C TYR A 253 -8.89 3.67 11.81
N GLU A 254 -7.62 3.30 11.88
CA GLU A 254 -6.51 4.22 12.04
C GLU A 254 -5.46 3.97 10.96
N ASN A 255 -4.98 5.07 10.38
CA ASN A 255 -3.76 5.06 9.60
C ASN A 255 -2.59 5.19 10.57
N THR A 256 -1.70 4.21 10.59
CA THR A 256 -0.51 4.23 11.44
C THR A 256 0.75 4.06 10.59
N PRO A 257 1.89 4.66 10.97
CA PRO A 257 3.17 4.44 10.29
C PRO A 257 3.57 2.94 10.31
N ASN A 258 3.93 2.38 9.15
CA ASN A 258 4.45 1.02 9.03
C ASN A 258 5.94 0.96 9.38
N THR A 259 6.30 1.10 10.65
CA THR A 259 7.72 1.15 11.07
C THR A 259 8.49 -0.14 10.77
N GLU A 260 7.81 -1.29 10.69
CA GLU A 260 8.40 -2.59 10.35
C GLU A 260 9.02 -2.62 8.94
N ILE A 261 8.59 -1.74 8.02
CA ILE A 261 9.13 -1.69 6.66
C ILE A 261 10.47 -0.96 6.55
N LYS A 262 10.88 -0.23 7.60
CA LYS A 262 12.10 0.60 7.59
C LYS A 262 13.36 -0.16 7.18
N PRO A 263 13.64 -1.38 7.71
CA PRO A 263 14.85 -2.11 7.30
C PRO A 263 14.85 -2.46 5.81
N PHE A 264 13.69 -2.85 5.26
CA PHE A 264 13.58 -3.15 3.84
C PHE A 264 13.77 -1.90 2.98
N LEU A 265 13.12 -0.78 3.33
CA LEU A 265 13.28 0.51 2.63
C LEU A 265 14.74 0.98 2.64
N ASN A 266 15.38 1.00 3.80
CA ASN A 266 16.76 1.46 3.92
C ASN A 266 17.74 0.47 3.25
N GLY A 267 17.46 -0.83 3.30
CA GLY A 267 18.23 -1.85 2.58
C GLY A 267 18.21 -1.63 1.07
N LEU A 268 17.05 -1.32 0.48
CA LEU A 268 16.93 -1.00 -0.95
C LEU A 268 17.81 0.19 -1.37
N LEU A 269 17.84 1.25 -0.55
CA LEU A 269 18.61 2.45 -0.84
C LEU A 269 20.12 2.23 -0.65
N LYS A 270 20.53 1.58 0.45
CA LYS A 270 21.95 1.27 0.73
C LYS A 270 22.54 0.30 -0.29
N ALA A 271 21.74 -0.66 -0.76
CA ALA A 271 22.13 -1.61 -1.79
C ALA A 271 22.10 -1.01 -3.22
N GLU A 272 21.71 0.26 -3.37
CA GLU A 272 21.56 0.96 -4.66
C GLU A 272 20.65 0.20 -5.63
N LEU A 273 19.55 -0.36 -5.13
CA LEU A 273 18.61 -1.17 -5.91
C LEU A 273 17.44 -0.35 -6.49
N ILE A 274 17.46 0.97 -6.32
CA ILE A 274 16.41 1.91 -6.76
C ILE A 274 17.03 2.97 -7.65
N ASP A 275 16.42 3.22 -8.81
CA ASP A 275 16.86 4.26 -9.75
C ASP A 275 16.04 5.54 -9.61
N VAL A 276 14.74 5.42 -9.26
CA VAL A 276 13.78 6.54 -9.31
C VAL A 276 12.77 6.44 -8.17
N LEU A 277 12.30 7.59 -7.68
CA LEU A 277 11.28 7.71 -6.64
C LEU A 277 9.99 8.34 -7.18
N PHE A 278 8.86 7.66 -7.01
CA PHE A 278 7.52 8.20 -7.34
C PHE A 278 6.74 8.51 -6.08
N PHE A 279 6.06 9.66 -6.03
CA PHE A 279 5.20 10.04 -4.92
C PHE A 279 3.82 10.45 -5.42
N THR A 280 2.79 9.84 -4.84
CA THR A 280 1.38 10.09 -5.20
C THR A 280 0.69 11.06 -4.26
N SER A 281 1.37 11.52 -3.21
CA SER A 281 0.85 12.52 -2.27
C SER A 281 1.97 13.16 -1.44
N PRO A 282 1.73 14.36 -0.87
CA PRO A 282 2.67 14.96 0.09
C PRO A 282 2.91 14.09 1.33
N SER A 283 1.87 13.40 1.82
CA SER A 283 1.99 12.53 3.00
C SER A 283 2.90 11.33 2.75
N THR A 284 2.79 10.68 1.59
CA THR A 284 3.71 9.60 1.21
C THR A 284 5.16 10.08 1.10
N PHE A 285 5.38 11.33 0.67
CA PHE A 285 6.71 11.92 0.60
C PHE A 285 7.29 12.21 1.99
N ASN A 286 6.51 12.85 2.85
CA ASN A 286 6.95 13.16 4.22
C ASN A 286 7.25 11.89 5.01
N ASN A 287 6.34 10.90 4.99
CA ASN A 287 6.53 9.63 5.69
C ASN A 287 7.75 8.85 5.17
N PHE A 288 8.02 8.92 3.86
CA PHE A 288 9.19 8.27 3.27
C PHE A 288 10.47 8.82 3.89
N TYR A 289 10.60 10.14 3.96
CA TYR A 289 11.77 10.80 4.53
C TYR A 289 11.89 10.61 6.04
N GLU A 290 10.78 10.56 6.78
CA GLU A 290 10.77 10.18 8.21
C GLU A 290 11.25 8.74 8.47
N PHE A 291 11.21 7.88 7.45
CA PHE A 291 11.60 6.47 7.56
C PHE A 291 13.05 6.22 7.13
N LEU A 292 13.72 7.22 6.55
CA LEU A 292 15.11 7.10 6.13
C LEU A 292 16.06 7.20 7.32
N GLU A 293 17.06 6.33 7.34
CA GLU A 293 18.21 6.44 8.23
C GLU A 293 19.25 7.42 7.68
N ASP A 294 19.35 7.50 6.34
CA ASP A 294 20.24 8.42 5.62
C ASP A 294 19.49 9.02 4.43
N GLU A 295 19.05 10.28 4.58
CA GLU A 295 18.35 11.00 3.50
C GLU A 295 19.24 11.24 2.28
N THR A 296 20.56 11.26 2.43
CA THR A 296 21.48 11.61 1.33
C THR A 296 21.44 10.59 0.19
N LEU A 297 21.09 9.34 0.49
CA LEU A 297 20.89 8.30 -0.53
C LEU A 297 19.67 8.60 -1.40
N ALA A 298 18.55 8.97 -0.78
CA ALA A 298 17.33 9.33 -1.52
C ALA A 298 17.50 10.64 -2.30
N LEU A 299 18.16 11.65 -1.72
CA LEU A 299 18.35 12.96 -2.35
C LEU A 299 19.13 12.93 -3.68
N LYS A 300 19.91 11.87 -3.93
CA LYS A 300 20.61 11.64 -5.20
C LYS A 300 19.69 11.16 -6.32
N LEU A 301 18.54 10.58 -5.97
CA LEU A 301 17.63 9.97 -6.93
C LEU A 301 16.67 11.01 -7.55
N PRO A 302 16.27 10.83 -8.81
CA PRO A 302 15.16 11.59 -9.41
C PRO A 302 13.84 11.36 -8.66
N HIS A 303 13.12 12.44 -8.39
CA HIS A 303 11.81 12.42 -7.71
C HIS A 303 10.70 12.84 -8.67
N PHE A 304 9.63 12.06 -8.74
CA PHE A 304 8.47 12.37 -9.57
C PHE A 304 7.21 12.49 -8.70
N ALA A 305 6.55 13.63 -8.82
CA ALA A 305 5.29 13.93 -8.13
C ALA A 305 4.10 13.65 -9.06
N ILE A 306 3.04 13.04 -8.55
CA ILE A 306 1.81 12.82 -9.35
C ILE A 306 1.16 14.15 -9.76
N GLY A 307 1.41 15.24 -9.02
CA GLY A 307 0.85 16.55 -9.33
C GLY A 307 1.45 17.69 -8.48
N PRO A 308 0.96 18.93 -8.68
CA PRO A 308 1.56 20.16 -8.16
C PRO A 308 1.72 20.20 -6.64
N THR A 309 0.72 19.74 -5.89
CA THR A 309 0.76 19.75 -4.41
C THR A 309 1.88 18.86 -3.86
N THR A 310 2.16 17.74 -4.51
CA THR A 310 3.28 16.86 -4.11
C THR A 310 4.61 17.44 -4.56
N TYR A 311 4.66 18.09 -5.72
CA TYR A 311 5.83 18.80 -6.21
C TYR A 311 6.22 19.99 -5.33
N GLU A 312 5.24 20.67 -4.72
CA GLU A 312 5.48 21.71 -3.74
C GLU A 312 6.18 21.17 -2.48
N ALA A 313 5.78 19.99 -1.99
CA ALA A 313 6.48 19.32 -0.89
C ALA A 313 7.95 19.03 -1.22
N PHE A 314 8.25 18.64 -2.46
CA PHE A 314 9.64 18.47 -2.93
C PHE A 314 10.40 19.80 -2.90
N THR A 315 9.72 20.90 -3.22
CA THR A 315 10.31 22.24 -3.20
C THR A 315 10.64 22.69 -1.80
N MET A 316 9.74 22.49 -0.85
CA MET A 316 9.98 22.80 0.56
C MET A 316 11.17 22.03 1.14
N LYS A 317 11.39 20.78 0.69
CA LYS A 317 12.56 19.96 1.10
C LYS A 317 13.82 20.20 0.24
N ASN A 318 13.79 21.16 -0.69
CA ASN A 318 14.92 21.47 -1.57
C ASN A 318 15.41 20.31 -2.46
N ILE A 319 14.49 19.45 -2.90
CA ILE A 319 14.81 18.40 -3.88
C ILE A 319 15.24 19.06 -5.19
N LYS A 320 16.45 18.71 -5.66
CA LYS A 320 17.05 19.27 -6.88
C LYS A 320 16.50 18.60 -8.14
N ASN A 321 16.53 17.26 -8.18
CA ASN A 321 16.13 16.48 -9.34
C ASN A 321 14.65 16.08 -9.22
N LYS A 322 13.76 17.05 -9.43
CA LYS A 322 12.31 16.90 -9.24
C LYS A 322 11.53 17.14 -10.53
N TYR A 323 10.52 16.29 -10.75
CA TYR A 323 9.59 16.35 -11.87
C TYR A 323 8.16 16.16 -11.35
N PHE A 324 7.17 16.49 -12.18
CA PHE A 324 5.79 16.11 -11.90
C PHE A 324 5.06 15.69 -13.18
N ALA A 325 4.03 14.87 -13.02
CA ALA A 325 3.28 14.33 -14.13
C ALA A 325 2.33 15.38 -14.75
N ALA A 326 2.32 15.47 -16.08
CA ALA A 326 1.40 16.36 -16.80
C ALA A 326 -0.07 15.93 -16.63
N LYS A 327 -0.32 14.62 -16.55
CA LYS A 327 -1.61 14.03 -16.15
C LYS A 327 -1.48 13.54 -14.71
N HIS A 328 -2.41 13.93 -13.84
CA HIS A 328 -2.33 13.66 -12.40
C HIS A 328 -2.74 12.22 -12.06
N THR A 329 -2.08 11.25 -12.69
CA THR A 329 -2.34 9.82 -12.61
C THR A 329 -1.01 9.06 -12.53
N LEU A 330 -1.04 7.80 -12.10
CA LEU A 330 0.15 6.95 -12.11
C LEU A 330 0.69 6.74 -13.54
N ASP A 331 -0.20 6.58 -14.51
CA ASP A 331 0.12 6.61 -15.95
C ASP A 331 0.91 7.86 -16.35
N GLY A 332 0.50 9.02 -15.86
CA GLY A 332 1.20 10.28 -16.11
C GLY A 332 2.64 10.23 -15.61
N LEU A 333 2.88 9.68 -14.41
CA LEU A 333 4.22 9.50 -13.85
C LEU A 333 5.08 8.59 -14.73
N TRP A 334 4.54 7.45 -15.17
CA TRP A 334 5.26 6.52 -16.06
C TRP A 334 5.65 7.17 -17.39
N HIS A 335 4.75 7.98 -17.97
CA HIS A 335 5.05 8.73 -19.19
C HIS A 335 6.14 9.79 -18.95
N THR A 336 6.06 10.55 -17.86
CA THR A 336 7.09 11.55 -17.52
C THR A 336 8.45 10.91 -17.29
N LEU A 337 8.51 9.75 -16.63
CA LEU A 337 9.75 8.99 -16.49
C LEU A 337 10.30 8.51 -17.83
N LYS A 338 9.44 8.03 -18.73
CA LYS A 338 9.85 7.64 -20.09
C LYS A 338 10.51 8.81 -20.83
N THR A 339 9.87 9.97 -20.84
CA THR A 339 10.39 11.20 -21.45
C THR A 339 11.73 11.61 -20.83
N TYR A 340 11.82 11.63 -19.49
CA TYR A 340 13.08 11.90 -18.77
C TYR A 340 14.24 10.98 -19.17
N ILE A 341 14.01 9.67 -19.25
CA ILE A 341 15.05 8.69 -19.63
C ILE A 341 15.46 8.84 -21.10
N GLN A 342 14.54 9.26 -21.97
CA GLN A 342 14.81 9.49 -23.39
C GLN A 342 15.53 10.83 -23.67
N GLY A 343 15.67 11.71 -22.67
CA GLY A 343 16.32 13.01 -22.80
C GLY A 343 15.47 14.07 -23.53
N GLU A 344 14.16 13.82 -23.62
CA GLU A 344 13.13 14.79 -24.03
C GLU A 344 12.67 15.61 -22.81
#